data_AF-I0R5R5-F1
#
_entry.id   AF-I0R5R5-F1
#
_cell.length_a   1.000
_cell.length_b   1.000
_cell.length_c   1.000
_cell.angle_alpha   90.00
_cell.angle_beta   90.00
_cell.angle_gamma   90.00
#
_symmetry.space_group_name_H-M   'P 1'
#
loop_
_entity.id
_entity.type
_entity.pdbx_description
1 polymer ?
#
loop_
_entity_poly.entity_id
_entity_poly.type
_entity_poly.pdbx_seq_one_letter_code
_entity_poly.pdbx_strand_id
1 'polypeptide(L)'
;MHNNSVFNHLKTINKHKALVMDLCFKIGLIKQGLLHDLSKYSPEEFLIGIKYYRGDRSPNSAEKLDKGYSSAWLHHKGRNKHHFEYWIDYGKDMKDGLQGMKMPLKYVLEMCCDRIAASRVYSGSEYTTDVPWNYYCKRRDYMDIHKDTRALLEKILLINKNEGEKKALAYMRWMLKHPYLY
;
A
#
# COMPACT_ATOMS: atom_id res chain seq x y z
N MET A 1 7.82 -5.81 -29.18
CA MET A 1 8.11 -7.02 -28.40
C MET A 1 7.03 -7.20 -27.33
N HIS A 2 5.87 -7.79 -27.66
CA HIS A 2 4.81 -8.11 -26.69
C HIS A 2 5.04 -9.50 -26.08
N ASN A 3 6.22 -9.75 -25.53
CA ASN A 3 6.50 -11.03 -24.89
C ASN A 3 6.03 -10.99 -23.42
N ASN A 4 4.82 -11.53 -23.25
CA ASN A 4 4.23 -12.00 -21.99
C ASN A 4 3.89 -10.96 -20.91
N SER A 5 3.20 -9.87 -21.28
CA SER A 5 2.61 -8.94 -20.28
C SER A 5 1.69 -9.64 -19.28
N VAL A 6 0.94 -10.68 -19.70
CA VAL A 6 0.12 -11.53 -18.82
C VAL A 6 0.97 -12.18 -17.72
N PHE A 7 1.99 -12.94 -18.11
CA PHE A 7 2.83 -13.67 -17.16
C PHE A 7 3.68 -12.73 -16.31
N ASN A 8 4.19 -11.64 -16.89
CA ASN A 8 5.00 -10.66 -16.18
C ASN A 8 4.18 -9.86 -15.17
N HIS A 9 2.95 -9.47 -15.52
CA HIS A 9 2.04 -8.81 -14.60
C HIS A 9 1.64 -9.75 -13.46
N LEU A 10 1.24 -10.98 -13.78
CA LEU A 10 0.89 -12.00 -12.79
C LEU A 10 2.06 -12.30 -11.83
N LYS A 11 3.27 -12.46 -12.37
CA LYS A 11 4.50 -12.65 -11.57
C LYS A 11 4.74 -11.48 -10.63
N THR A 12 4.55 -10.25 -11.11
CA THR A 12 4.74 -9.03 -10.31
C THR A 12 3.75 -8.94 -9.16
N ILE A 13 2.44 -9.15 -9.41
CA ILE A 13 1.44 -9.09 -8.33
C ILE A 13 1.57 -10.25 -7.34
N ASN A 14 1.94 -11.45 -7.80
CA ASN A 14 2.20 -12.60 -6.91
C ASN A 14 3.43 -12.37 -6.04
N LYS A 15 4.52 -11.81 -6.59
CA LYS A 15 5.72 -11.46 -5.83
C LYS A 15 5.41 -10.42 -4.75
N HIS A 16 4.66 -9.38 -5.11
CA HIS A 16 4.20 -8.35 -4.16
C HIS A 16 3.37 -8.96 -3.03
N LYS A 17 2.31 -9.70 -3.38
CA LYS A 17 1.43 -10.36 -2.41
C LYS A 17 2.20 -11.28 -1.46
N ALA A 18 3.13 -12.09 -1.98
CA ALA A 18 3.93 -12.98 -1.16
C ALA A 18 4.82 -12.22 -0.15
N LEU A 19 5.41 -11.09 -0.56
CA LEU A 19 6.21 -10.25 0.33
C LEU A 19 5.35 -9.57 1.40
N VAL A 20 4.17 -9.06 1.05
CA VAL A 20 3.24 -8.51 2.04
C VAL A 20 2.79 -9.58 3.02
N MET A 21 2.49 -10.78 2.52
CA MET A 21 2.12 -11.92 3.35
C MET A 21 3.21 -12.26 4.36
N ASP A 22 4.47 -12.37 3.93
CA ASP A 22 5.62 -12.61 4.80
C ASP A 22 5.77 -11.51 5.88
N LEU A 23 5.69 -10.24 5.51
CA LEU A 23 5.79 -9.11 6.45
C LEU A 23 4.62 -9.11 7.45
N CYS A 24 3.39 -9.31 6.96
CA CYS A 24 2.20 -9.42 7.80
C CYS A 24 2.31 -10.60 8.78
N PHE A 25 2.82 -11.75 8.35
CA PHE A 25 3.00 -12.92 9.20
C PHE A 25 4.03 -12.67 10.29
N LYS A 26 5.15 -12.02 9.94
CA LYS A 26 6.18 -11.59 10.91
C LYS A 26 5.65 -10.64 11.98
N ILE A 27 4.54 -9.94 11.73
CA ILE A 27 3.90 -9.07 12.73
C ILE A 27 2.64 -9.65 13.38
N GLY A 28 2.18 -10.84 12.95
CA GLY A 28 0.99 -11.51 13.50
C GLY A 28 -0.33 -11.18 12.78
N LEU A 29 -0.30 -10.47 11.65
CA LEU A 29 -1.49 -10.14 10.84
C LEU A 29 -1.78 -11.21 9.77
N ILE A 30 -2.01 -12.46 10.20
CA ILE A 30 -2.19 -13.61 9.29
C ILE A 30 -3.34 -13.38 8.30
N LYS A 31 -4.50 -12.92 8.79
CA LYS A 31 -5.67 -12.68 7.94
C LYS A 31 -5.41 -11.58 6.89
N GLN A 32 -4.70 -10.51 7.26
CA GLN A 32 -4.37 -9.42 6.33
C GLN A 32 -3.44 -9.94 5.23
N GLY A 33 -2.36 -10.66 5.59
CA GLY A 33 -1.44 -11.22 4.59
C GLY A 33 -2.12 -12.15 3.58
N LEU A 34 -3.01 -13.03 4.05
CA LEU A 34 -3.77 -13.94 3.17
C LEU A 34 -4.73 -13.20 2.24
N LEU A 35 -5.43 -12.19 2.74
CA LEU A 35 -6.46 -11.46 1.99
C LEU A 35 -5.95 -10.24 1.23
N HIS A 36 -4.69 -9.86 1.43
CA HIS A 36 -4.08 -8.69 0.80
C HIS A 36 -4.22 -8.76 -0.73
N ASP A 37 -4.75 -7.69 -1.31
CA ASP A 37 -4.80 -7.45 -2.75
C ASP A 37 -5.47 -8.54 -3.60
N LEU A 38 -6.39 -9.33 -3.02
CA LEU A 38 -7.12 -10.34 -3.80
C LEU A 38 -7.96 -9.73 -4.93
N SER A 39 -8.31 -8.44 -4.85
CA SER A 39 -9.00 -7.76 -5.95
C SER A 39 -8.14 -7.63 -7.22
N LYS A 40 -6.79 -7.72 -7.13
CA LYS A 40 -5.87 -7.67 -8.29
C LYS A 40 -6.11 -8.77 -9.32
N TYR A 41 -6.74 -9.87 -8.90
CA TYR A 41 -7.04 -11.02 -9.74
C TYR A 41 -8.42 -10.92 -10.40
N SER A 42 -9.21 -9.88 -10.08
CA SER A 42 -10.47 -9.60 -10.77
C SER A 42 -10.24 -9.13 -12.21
N PRO A 43 -11.16 -9.39 -13.14
CA PRO A 43 -11.08 -8.88 -14.51
C PRO A 43 -10.88 -7.35 -14.58
N GLU A 44 -11.52 -6.59 -13.68
CA GLU A 44 -11.49 -5.13 -13.60
C GLU A 44 -10.09 -4.56 -13.37
N GLU A 45 -9.26 -5.28 -12.61
CA GLU A 45 -7.87 -4.89 -12.33
C GLU A 45 -6.88 -5.61 -13.23
N PHE A 46 -7.04 -6.92 -13.42
CA PHE A 46 -6.03 -7.75 -14.08
C PHE A 46 -5.90 -7.42 -15.56
N LEU A 47 -7.02 -7.24 -16.28
CA LEU A 47 -6.99 -6.93 -17.72
C LEU A 47 -6.36 -5.57 -18.00
N ILE A 48 -6.65 -4.57 -17.15
CA ILE A 48 -6.02 -3.25 -17.21
C ILE A 48 -4.54 -3.35 -16.86
N GLY A 49 -4.20 -4.14 -15.84
CA GLY A 49 -2.84 -4.42 -15.42
C GLY A 49 -1.97 -4.99 -16.54
N ILE A 50 -2.53 -5.91 -17.33
CA ILE A 50 -1.89 -6.48 -18.53
C ILE A 50 -1.72 -5.41 -19.62
N LYS A 51 -2.79 -4.67 -19.93
CA LYS A 51 -2.80 -3.66 -21.00
C LYS A 51 -1.74 -2.58 -20.79
N TYR A 52 -1.58 -2.11 -19.55
CA TYR A 52 -0.67 -1.02 -19.22
C TYR A 52 0.65 -1.48 -18.57
N TYR A 53 0.98 -2.78 -18.66
CA TYR A 53 2.19 -3.32 -18.04
C TYR A 53 3.48 -2.76 -18.66
N ARG A 54 4.36 -2.21 -17.81
CA ARG A 54 5.70 -1.71 -18.20
C ARG A 54 6.86 -2.30 -17.39
N GLY A 55 6.57 -2.99 -16.28
CA GLY A 55 7.55 -3.66 -15.42
C GLY A 55 8.32 -2.76 -14.43
N ASP A 56 8.44 -1.46 -14.71
CA ASP A 56 9.16 -0.49 -13.87
C ASP A 56 8.24 0.31 -12.91
N ARG A 57 6.94 0.32 -13.18
CA ARG A 57 5.94 1.08 -12.42
C ARG A 57 4.57 0.41 -12.42
N SER A 58 3.68 0.88 -11.55
CA SER A 58 2.30 0.42 -11.52
C SER A 58 1.58 0.69 -12.86
N PRO A 59 0.88 -0.31 -13.44
CA PRO A 59 0.04 -0.12 -14.64
C PRO A 59 -1.00 1.00 -14.47
N ASN A 60 -1.50 1.20 -13.25
CA ASN A 60 -2.49 2.24 -12.93
C ASN A 60 -1.97 3.66 -13.22
N SER A 61 -0.66 3.89 -13.08
CA SER A 61 -0.06 5.18 -13.41
C SER A 61 -0.09 5.45 -14.91
N ALA A 62 0.13 4.41 -15.73
CA ALA A 62 0.06 4.52 -17.18
C ALA A 62 -1.39 4.68 -17.66
N GLU A 63 -2.35 3.97 -17.05
CA GLU A 63 -3.77 4.19 -17.34
C GLU A 63 -4.21 5.63 -17.01
N LYS A 64 -3.75 6.17 -15.88
CA LYS A 64 -4.06 7.55 -15.48
C LYS A 64 -3.52 8.59 -16.47
N LEU A 65 -2.35 8.36 -17.05
CA LEU A 65 -1.80 9.24 -18.08
C LEU A 65 -2.60 9.17 -19.40
N ASP A 66 -3.16 8.00 -19.72
CA ASP A 66 -3.94 7.77 -20.94
C ASP A 66 -5.38 8.31 -20.83
N LYS A 67 -6.06 8.08 -19.69
CA LYS A 67 -7.48 8.39 -19.51
C LYS A 67 -7.79 9.57 -18.59
N GLY A 68 -6.79 10.09 -17.87
CA GLY A 68 -6.99 11.04 -16.76
C GLY A 68 -7.39 10.38 -15.42
N TYR A 69 -7.71 9.09 -15.41
CA TYR A 69 -8.03 8.30 -14.22
C TYR A 69 -7.60 6.84 -14.41
N SER A 70 -7.62 6.05 -13.34
CA SER A 70 -7.41 4.60 -13.44
C SER A 70 -8.60 3.84 -12.88
N SER A 71 -9.32 3.12 -13.73
CA SER A 71 -10.45 2.29 -13.30
C SER A 71 -9.98 1.16 -12.39
N ALA A 72 -8.83 0.56 -12.70
CA ALA A 72 -8.22 -0.45 -11.85
C ALA A 72 -7.87 0.10 -10.46
N TRP A 73 -7.30 1.31 -10.36
CA TRP A 73 -7.02 1.93 -9.06
C TRP A 73 -8.29 2.26 -8.27
N LEU A 74 -9.34 2.78 -8.92
CA LEU A 74 -10.62 3.07 -8.27
C LEU A 74 -11.26 1.81 -7.69
N HIS A 75 -11.28 0.72 -8.46
CA HIS A 75 -11.76 -0.59 -8.00
C HIS A 75 -10.92 -1.12 -6.82
N HIS A 76 -9.61 -1.01 -6.94
CA HIS A 76 -8.64 -1.53 -5.99
C HIS A 76 -8.68 -0.85 -4.63
N LYS A 77 -8.57 0.47 -4.61
CA LYS A 77 -8.60 1.25 -3.35
C LYS A 77 -9.98 1.15 -2.68
N GLY A 78 -11.04 0.91 -3.45
CA GLY A 78 -12.39 0.67 -2.95
C GLY A 78 -12.65 -0.73 -2.38
N ARG A 79 -11.72 -1.68 -2.52
CA ARG A 79 -11.84 -3.06 -1.99
C ARG A 79 -10.78 -3.43 -0.97
N ASN A 80 -9.62 -2.77 -1.00
CA ASN A 80 -8.51 -3.06 -0.10
C ASN A 80 -8.38 -1.98 0.97
N LYS A 81 -8.80 -2.33 2.18
CA LYS A 81 -8.92 -1.41 3.32
C LYS A 81 -7.60 -0.89 3.87
N HIS A 82 -6.45 -1.40 3.42
CA HIS A 82 -5.15 -0.83 3.78
C HIS A 82 -4.79 0.42 2.94
N HIS A 83 -5.52 0.71 1.86
CA HIS A 83 -5.41 2.00 1.19
C HIS A 83 -6.17 3.06 1.98
N PHE A 84 -5.49 4.16 2.29
CA PHE A 84 -6.08 5.27 3.04
C PHE A 84 -7.26 5.90 2.28
N GLU A 85 -7.26 5.84 0.94
CA GLU A 85 -8.36 6.33 0.12
C GLU A 85 -9.67 5.56 0.31
N TYR A 86 -9.63 4.33 0.84
CA TYR A 86 -10.84 3.61 1.25
C TYR A 86 -11.58 4.33 2.38
N TRP A 87 -10.83 5.08 3.19
CA TRP A 87 -11.31 5.75 4.40
C TRP A 87 -11.53 7.24 4.19
N ILE A 88 -11.75 7.69 2.96
CA ILE A 88 -12.20 9.06 2.70
C ILE A 88 -13.72 9.09 2.81
N ASP A 89 -14.23 9.95 3.70
CA ASP A 89 -15.66 10.12 3.93
C ASP A 89 -15.95 11.58 4.32
N TYR A 90 -17.22 11.94 4.41
CA TYR A 90 -17.64 13.24 4.91
C TYR A 90 -17.31 13.40 6.40
N GLY A 91 -16.92 14.62 6.78
CA GLY A 91 -16.82 15.00 8.18
C GLY A 91 -18.15 14.88 8.93
N LYS A 92 -18.08 15.04 10.26
CA LYS A 92 -19.28 15.04 11.10
C LYS A 92 -20.25 16.16 10.69
N ASP A 93 -19.71 17.32 10.31
CA ASP A 93 -20.47 18.40 9.69
C ASP A 93 -20.27 18.37 8.17
N MET A 94 -21.36 18.51 7.39
CA MET A 94 -21.28 18.49 5.92
C MET A 94 -20.37 19.56 5.32
N LYS A 95 -20.19 20.69 6.01
CA LYS A 95 -19.29 21.78 5.60
C LYS A 95 -17.82 21.37 5.60
N ASP A 96 -17.45 20.32 6.34
CA ASP A 96 -16.07 19.83 6.41
C ASP A 96 -15.67 19.09 5.12
N GLY A 97 -16.65 18.73 4.29
CA GLY A 97 -16.42 18.02 3.04
C GLY A 97 -15.79 16.63 3.25
N LEU A 98 -15.16 16.12 2.19
CA LEU A 98 -14.45 14.85 2.23
C LEU A 98 -13.10 14.99 2.93
N GLN A 99 -12.81 14.11 3.87
CA GLN A 99 -11.54 14.04 4.57
C GLN A 99 -11.13 12.59 4.88
N GLY A 100 -9.86 12.39 5.20
CA GLY A 100 -9.37 11.07 5.62
C GLY A 100 -9.83 10.71 7.03
N MET A 101 -10.45 9.55 7.18
CA MET A 101 -10.91 9.00 8.45
C MET A 101 -9.81 8.21 9.17
N LYS A 102 -9.92 8.13 10.51
CA LYS A 102 -8.98 7.32 11.31
C LYS A 102 -9.14 5.85 10.91
N MET A 103 -8.04 5.25 10.46
CA MET A 103 -8.03 3.86 10.00
C MET A 103 -7.97 2.94 11.22
N PRO A 104 -8.55 1.73 11.20
CA PRO A 104 -8.24 0.72 12.22
C PRO A 104 -6.76 0.32 12.18
N LEU A 105 -6.13 0.13 13.35
CA LEU A 105 -4.68 -0.15 13.50
C LEU A 105 -4.17 -1.21 12.51
N LYS A 106 -4.87 -2.35 12.41
CA LYS A 106 -4.48 -3.47 11.53
C LYS A 106 -4.28 -3.06 10.06
N TYR A 107 -5.07 -2.10 9.56
CA TYR A 107 -4.97 -1.62 8.19
C TYR A 107 -3.86 -0.58 8.02
N VAL A 108 -3.52 0.18 9.06
CA VAL A 108 -2.32 1.04 9.05
C VAL A 108 -1.05 0.21 8.99
N LEU A 109 -1.00 -0.88 9.77
CA LEU A 109 0.13 -1.81 9.77
C LEU A 109 0.23 -2.58 8.45
N GLU A 110 -0.89 -3.06 7.91
CA GLU A 110 -0.93 -3.67 6.56
C GLU A 110 -0.46 -2.67 5.50
N MET A 111 -0.87 -1.40 5.57
CA MET A 111 -0.40 -0.33 4.66
C MET A 111 1.12 -0.13 4.74
N CYS A 112 1.72 -0.25 5.93
CA CYS A 112 3.17 -0.17 6.08
C CYS A 112 3.87 -1.38 5.43
N CYS A 113 3.35 -2.60 5.65
CA CYS A 113 3.85 -3.81 4.99
C CYS A 113 3.75 -3.71 3.46
N ASP A 114 2.61 -3.25 2.95
CA ASP A 114 2.37 -3.00 1.52
C ASP A 114 3.43 -2.07 0.92
N ARG A 115 3.68 -0.91 1.54
CA ARG A 115 4.66 0.07 1.05
C ARG A 115 6.08 -0.47 1.04
N ILE A 116 6.48 -1.21 2.08
CA ILE A 116 7.79 -1.85 2.16
C ILE A 116 7.92 -2.90 1.05
N ALA A 117 6.92 -3.77 0.89
CA ALA A 117 6.91 -4.82 -0.14
C ALA A 117 6.92 -4.23 -1.57
N ALA A 118 6.08 -3.24 -1.85
CA ALA A 118 6.06 -2.57 -3.15
C ALA A 118 7.42 -1.94 -3.47
N SER A 119 8.05 -1.29 -2.48
CA SER A 119 9.38 -0.71 -2.64
C SER A 119 10.42 -1.79 -3.00
N ARG A 120 10.39 -2.96 -2.35
CA ARG A 120 11.26 -4.09 -2.72
C ARG A 120 11.00 -4.63 -4.12
N VAL A 121 9.74 -4.74 -4.51
CA VAL A 121 9.36 -5.27 -5.83
C VAL A 121 9.86 -4.36 -6.94
N TYR A 122 9.62 -3.05 -6.82
CA TYR A 122 9.93 -2.09 -7.88
C TYR A 122 11.39 -1.60 -7.87
N SER A 123 12.06 -1.51 -6.72
CA SER A 123 13.47 -1.11 -6.67
C SER A 123 14.44 -2.24 -6.96
N GLY A 124 14.04 -3.51 -6.80
CA GLY A 124 14.90 -4.65 -7.12
C GLY A 124 16.21 -4.64 -6.30
N SER A 125 17.36 -4.65 -6.98
CA SER A 125 18.69 -4.57 -6.35
C SER A 125 18.95 -3.24 -5.66
N GLU A 126 18.28 -2.17 -6.10
CA GLU A 126 18.46 -0.81 -5.59
C GLU A 126 17.60 -0.54 -4.34
N TYR A 127 17.00 -1.58 -3.75
CA TYR A 127 16.19 -1.39 -2.56
C TYR A 127 17.04 -1.06 -1.34
N THR A 128 16.74 0.08 -0.73
CA THR A 128 17.23 0.49 0.58
C THR A 128 16.05 0.81 1.50
N THR A 129 16.27 0.79 2.82
CA THR A 129 15.19 0.96 3.81
C THR A 129 14.59 2.38 3.85
N ASP A 130 15.22 3.34 3.19
CA ASP A 130 14.71 4.71 3.03
C ASP A 130 13.74 4.87 1.86
N VAL A 131 13.73 3.95 0.87
CA VAL A 131 12.86 4.03 -0.31
C VAL A 131 11.37 4.22 0.06
N PRO A 132 10.77 3.45 1.00
CA PRO A 132 9.38 3.66 1.39
C PRO A 132 9.09 5.07 1.93
N TRP A 133 10.00 5.60 2.76
CA TRP A 133 9.90 6.95 3.32
C TRP A 133 10.04 8.03 2.24
N ASN A 134 11.03 7.88 1.35
CA ASN A 134 11.27 8.84 0.27
C ASN A 134 10.10 8.85 -0.72
N TYR A 135 9.50 7.69 -0.99
CA TYR A 135 8.29 7.59 -1.83
C TYR A 135 7.08 8.28 -1.19
N TYR A 136 6.91 8.12 0.14
CA TYR A 136 5.88 8.81 0.90
C TYR A 136 6.06 10.33 0.88
N CYS A 137 7.27 10.83 1.17
CA CYS A 137 7.57 12.26 1.24
C CYS A 137 7.19 13.02 -0.03
N LYS A 138 7.44 12.43 -1.21
CA LYS A 138 7.07 13.01 -2.51
C LYS A 138 5.56 13.24 -2.69
N ARG A 139 4.73 12.61 -1.87
CA ARG A 139 3.26 12.60 -2.00
C ARG A 139 2.53 13.10 -0.78
N ARG A 140 3.20 13.26 0.36
CA ARG A 140 2.56 13.44 1.68
C ARG A 140 1.57 14.61 1.72
N ASP A 141 1.87 15.70 0.99
CA ASP A 141 1.09 16.93 0.96
C ASP A 141 -0.18 16.80 0.08
N TYR A 142 -0.28 15.74 -0.72
CA TYR A 142 -1.41 15.44 -1.60
C TYR A 142 -2.26 14.25 -1.11
N MET A 143 -2.06 13.80 0.13
CA MET A 143 -2.74 12.64 0.69
C MET A 143 -3.73 13.08 1.77
N ASP A 144 -5.01 12.73 1.62
CA ASP A 144 -6.04 12.93 2.65
C ASP A 144 -6.01 11.78 3.66
N ILE A 145 -5.20 11.93 4.71
CA ILE A 145 -5.04 10.93 5.78
C ILE A 145 -5.31 11.59 7.13
N HIS A 146 -6.14 10.94 7.96
CA HIS A 146 -6.35 11.34 9.36
C HIS A 146 -5.04 11.52 10.11
N LYS A 147 -4.94 12.58 10.93
CA LYS A 147 -3.71 12.95 11.65
C LYS A 147 -3.06 11.79 12.43
N ASP A 148 -3.84 10.99 13.15
CA ASP A 148 -3.30 9.86 13.94
C ASP A 148 -2.78 8.73 13.04
N THR A 149 -3.52 8.43 11.95
CA THR A 149 -3.10 7.45 10.94
C THR A 149 -1.79 7.88 10.29
N ARG A 150 -1.67 9.17 9.95
CA ARG A 150 -0.46 9.76 9.39
C ARG A 150 0.71 9.64 10.35
N ALA A 151 0.52 10.05 11.60
CA ALA A 151 1.58 10.00 12.62
C ALA A 151 2.12 8.58 12.81
N LEU A 152 1.25 7.57 12.87
CA LEU A 152 1.68 6.17 12.98
C LEU A 152 2.40 5.67 11.71
N LEU A 153 1.86 5.98 10.52
CA LEU A 153 2.51 5.65 9.24
C LEU A 153 3.92 6.25 9.17
N GLU A 154 4.05 7.55 9.42
CA GLU A 154 5.33 8.25 9.37
C GLU A 154 6.33 7.69 10.37
N LYS A 155 5.89 7.44 11.62
CA LYS A 155 6.73 6.83 12.65
C LYS A 155 7.29 5.48 12.21
N ILE A 156 6.44 4.60 11.66
CA ILE A 156 6.89 3.26 11.21
C ILE A 156 7.86 3.39 10.03
N LEU A 157 7.57 4.25 9.06
CA LEU A 157 8.46 4.46 7.90
C LEU A 157 9.80 5.09 8.32
N LEU A 158 9.81 5.98 9.30
CA LEU A 158 11.05 6.54 9.86
C LEU A 158 11.86 5.51 10.64
N ILE A 159 11.23 4.65 11.45
CA ILE A 159 11.92 3.52 12.10
C ILE A 159 12.53 2.61 11.02
N ASN A 160 11.77 2.28 9.96
CA ASN A 160 12.28 1.48 8.86
C ASN A 160 13.52 2.14 8.22
N LYS A 161 13.43 3.43 7.91
CA LYS A 161 14.52 4.20 7.30
C LYS A 161 15.76 4.26 8.19
N ASN A 162 15.60 4.65 9.46
CA ASN A 162 16.71 5.02 10.34
C ASN A 162 17.29 3.81 11.11
N GLU A 163 16.46 2.83 11.45
CA GLU A 163 16.83 1.70 12.31
C GLU A 163 16.69 0.34 11.61
N GLY A 164 16.15 0.32 10.39
CA GLY A 164 15.98 -0.87 9.57
C GLY A 164 14.68 -1.63 9.80
N GLU A 165 14.36 -2.50 8.85
CA GLU A 165 13.08 -3.22 8.80
C GLU A 165 12.82 -4.11 10.02
N LYS A 166 13.86 -4.75 10.57
CA LYS A 166 13.71 -5.61 11.76
C LYS A 166 13.14 -4.83 12.96
N LYS A 167 13.58 -3.58 13.13
CA LYS A 167 13.11 -2.68 14.18
C LYS A 167 11.69 -2.19 13.89
N ALA A 168 11.39 -1.85 12.64
CA ALA A 168 10.03 -1.49 12.21
C ALA A 168 9.03 -2.62 12.47
N LEU A 169 9.35 -3.86 12.08
CA LEU A 169 8.52 -5.04 12.32
C LEU A 169 8.34 -5.33 13.82
N ALA A 170 9.39 -5.15 14.63
CA ALA A 170 9.29 -5.30 16.07
C ALA A 170 8.37 -4.24 16.70
N TYR A 171 8.45 -2.99 16.26
CA TYR A 171 7.56 -1.93 16.70
C TYR A 171 6.10 -2.21 16.30
N MET A 172 5.85 -2.66 15.06
CA MET A 172 4.50 -3.03 14.61
C MET A 172 3.91 -4.19 15.43
N ARG A 173 4.70 -5.22 15.76
CA ARG A 173 4.28 -6.28 16.70
C ARG A 173 3.92 -5.73 18.07
N TRP A 174 4.71 -4.81 18.58
CA TRP A 174 4.45 -4.19 19.87
C TRP A 174 3.16 -3.36 19.85
N MET A 175 2.91 -2.59 18.79
CA MET A 175 1.65 -1.85 18.61
C MET A 175 0.42 -2.77 18.63
N LEU A 176 0.50 -3.97 18.05
CA LEU A 176 -0.61 -4.94 18.10
C LEU A 176 -0.92 -5.45 19.52
N LYS A 177 0.07 -5.47 20.41
CA LYS A 177 -0.12 -5.78 21.83
C LYS A 177 -0.60 -4.58 22.65
N HIS A 178 -0.46 -3.36 22.11
CA HIS A 178 -0.80 -2.10 22.78
C HIS A 178 -1.69 -1.21 21.89
N PRO A 179 -2.85 -1.71 21.41
CA PRO A 179 -3.66 -1.00 20.43
C PRO A 179 -4.23 0.32 20.95
N TYR A 180 -4.31 0.51 22.28
CA TYR A 180 -4.80 1.72 22.92
C TYR A 180 -3.86 2.93 22.80
N LEU A 181 -2.61 2.70 22.37
CA LEU A 181 -1.64 3.77 22.07
C LEU A 181 -1.80 4.36 20.68
N TYR A 182 -2.74 3.81 19.89
CA TYR A 182 -3.11 4.29 18.58
C TYR A 182 -4.50 4.94 18.63
#